data_AF-R5D2B1-F1
#
_entry.id   AF-R5D2B1-F1
#
_cell.length_a   1.000
_cell.length_b   1.000
_cell.length_c   1.000
_cell.angle_alpha   90.00
_cell.angle_beta   90.00
_cell.angle_gamma   90.00
#
_symmetry.space_group_name_H-M   'P 1'
#
loop_
_entity.id
_entity.type
_entity.pdbx_description
1 polymer ?
#
loop_
_entity_poly.entity_id
_entity_poly.type
_entity_poly.pdbx_seq_one_letter_code
_entity_poly.pdbx_strand_id
1 'polypeptide(L)'
;MIDFKNFSAIQTCLDEYMSLAGKNEINDMEANRELARAGLLDDSLPNPGKPLRMLLAGLRDANLLPQNIRQIYGTWVIRLSTTIAKCPLVNQFQYC
;
A
#
# COMPACT_ATOMS: atom_id res chain seq x y z
N MET A 1 4.53 -3.06 -17.33
CA MET A 1 3.28 -2.29 -17.18
C MET A 1 2.72 -2.66 -15.81
N ILE A 2 2.65 -1.73 -14.87
CA ILE A 2 2.16 -2.03 -13.51
C ILE A 2 0.65 -2.28 -13.63
N ASP A 3 0.22 -3.50 -13.33
CA ASP A 3 -1.18 -3.90 -13.48
C ASP A 3 -1.99 -3.34 -12.30
N PHE A 4 -2.73 -2.27 -12.53
CA PHE A 4 -3.53 -1.58 -11.51
C PHE A 4 -4.59 -2.49 -10.86
N LYS A 5 -5.03 -3.55 -11.56
CA LYS A 5 -5.95 -4.54 -11.00
C LYS A 5 -5.31 -5.28 -9.83
N ASN A 6 -4.02 -5.59 -9.92
CA ASN A 6 -3.27 -6.24 -8.85
C ASN A 6 -3.10 -5.29 -7.66
N PHE A 7 -2.97 -3.99 -7.91
CA PHE A 7 -2.80 -3.00 -6.85
C PHE A 7 -4.05 -2.83 -5.98
N SER A 8 -5.24 -2.78 -6.59
CA SER A 8 -6.49 -2.72 -5.82
C SER A 8 -6.66 -3.94 -4.93
N ALA A 9 -6.34 -5.14 -5.44
CA ALA A 9 -6.41 -6.37 -4.65
C ALA A 9 -5.41 -6.36 -3.47
N ILE A 10 -4.19 -5.84 -3.70
CA ILE A 10 -3.18 -5.64 -2.67
C ILE A 10 -3.70 -4.71 -1.56
N GLN A 11 -4.29 -3.57 -1.92
CA GLN A 11 -4.85 -2.65 -0.93
C GLN A 11 -5.99 -3.29 -0.12
N THR A 12 -6.95 -3.93 -0.79
CA THR A 12 -8.07 -4.59 -0.10
C THR A 12 -7.60 -5.67 0.86
N CYS A 13 -6.64 -6.52 0.45
CA CYS A 13 -6.09 -7.55 1.31
C CYS A 13 -5.42 -6.97 2.57
N LEU A 14 -4.65 -5.89 2.42
CA LEU A 14 -3.99 -5.23 3.55
C LEU A 14 -5.00 -4.52 4.45
N ASP A 15 -6.02 -3.89 3.89
CA ASP A 15 -7.07 -3.21 4.65
C ASP A 15 -7.94 -4.19 5.45
N GLU A 16 -8.29 -5.34 4.87
CA GLU A 16 -9.00 -6.42 5.56
C GLU A 16 -8.17 -6.97 6.71
N TYR A 17 -6.89 -7.27 6.46
CA TYR A 17 -5.97 -7.75 7.50
C TYR A 17 -5.85 -6.74 8.66
N MET A 18 -5.60 -5.47 8.34
CA MET A 18 -5.49 -4.41 9.35
C MET A 18 -6.80 -4.21 10.12
N SER A 19 -7.95 -4.29 9.44
CA SER A 19 -9.27 -4.21 10.08
C SER A 19 -9.51 -5.38 11.05
N LEU A 20 -9.14 -6.60 10.65
CA LEU A 20 -9.26 -7.81 11.49
C LEU A 20 -8.28 -7.79 12.66
N ALA A 21 -7.05 -7.30 12.43
CA ALA A 21 -6.02 -7.19 13.45
C ALA A 21 -6.20 -5.97 14.38
N GLY A 22 -7.13 -5.06 14.07
CA GLY A 22 -7.31 -3.79 14.78
C GLY A 22 -6.10 -2.85 14.69
N LYS A 23 -5.33 -2.95 13.60
CA LYS A 23 -4.11 -2.15 13.37
C LYS A 23 -4.42 -0.99 12.42
N ASN A 24 -3.91 0.19 12.73
CA ASN A 24 -4.03 1.36 11.86
C ASN A 24 -2.86 1.49 10.87
N GLU A 25 -1.72 0.89 11.18
CA GLU A 25 -0.53 0.88 10.33
C GLU A 25 0.26 -0.41 10.49
N ILE A 26 0.89 -0.84 9.40
CA ILE A 26 1.74 -2.02 9.34
C ILE A 26 3.03 -1.69 8.59
N ASN A 27 4.09 -2.43 8.91
CA ASN A 27 5.37 -2.31 8.22
C ASN A 27 5.37 -3.12 6.90
N ASP A 28 6.37 -2.86 6.08
CA ASP A 28 6.56 -3.51 4.78
C ASP A 28 6.77 -5.03 4.88
N MET A 29 7.42 -5.51 5.94
CA MET A 29 7.64 -6.94 6.14
C MET A 29 6.33 -7.68 6.42
N GLU A 30 5.50 -7.13 7.32
CA GLU A 30 4.20 -7.69 7.71
C GLU A 30 3.23 -7.63 6.54
N ALA A 31 3.16 -6.49 5.84
CA ALA A 31 2.35 -6.36 4.63
C ALA A 31 2.77 -7.37 3.55
N ASN A 32 4.07 -7.51 3.28
CA ASN A 32 4.57 -8.45 2.28
C ASN A 32 4.24 -9.91 2.63
N ARG A 33 4.31 -10.27 3.91
CA ARG A 33 3.95 -11.60 4.38
C ARG A 33 2.47 -11.92 4.17
N GLU A 34 1.59 -10.98 4.46
CA GLU A 34 0.15 -11.18 4.25
C GLU A 34 -0.21 -11.21 2.77
N LEU A 35 0.43 -10.39 1.94
CA LEU A 35 0.26 -10.45 0.48
C LEU A 35 0.72 -11.78 -0.10
N ALA A 36 1.81 -12.34 0.42
CA ALA A 36 2.28 -13.65 0.01
C ALA A 36 1.36 -14.78 0.47
N ARG A 37 0.82 -14.66 1.68
CA ARG A 37 -0.22 -15.57 2.16
C ARG A 37 -1.48 -15.53 1.29
N ALA A 38 -1.84 -14.36 0.78
CA ALA A 38 -2.95 -14.17 -0.15
C ALA A 38 -2.62 -14.56 -1.61
N GLY A 39 -1.35 -14.92 -1.92
CA GLY A 39 -0.91 -15.22 -3.28
C GLY A 39 -0.88 -14.00 -4.21
N LEU A 40 -0.93 -12.78 -3.66
CA LEU A 40 -0.91 -11.52 -4.42
C LEU A 40 0.51 -11.06 -4.74
N LEU A 41 1.50 -11.52 -3.96
CA LEU A 41 2.89 -11.13 -4.10
C LEU A 41 3.78 -12.33 -3.74
N ASP A 42 4.77 -12.64 -4.57
CA ASP A 42 5.69 -13.74 -4.26
C ASP A 42 6.68 -13.31 -3.18
N ASP A 43 6.67 -13.95 -2.01
CA ASP A 43 7.65 -13.64 -0.96
C ASP A 43 9.01 -14.20 -1.36
N SER A 44 9.97 -13.30 -1.55
CA SER A 44 11.33 -13.73 -1.76
C SER A 44 11.90 -14.18 -0.42
N LEU A 45 11.94 -15.50 -0.18
CA LEU A 45 12.61 -16.16 0.96
C LEU A 45 13.93 -15.51 1.41
N PRO A 46 14.85 -15.07 0.51
CA PRO A 46 16.10 -14.44 0.93
C PRO A 46 15.97 -12.99 1.43
N ASN A 47 14.89 -12.27 1.12
CA ASN A 47 14.71 -10.86 1.48
C ASN A 47 13.21 -10.52 1.73
N PRO A 48 12.68 -10.76 2.94
CA PRO A 48 11.30 -10.44 3.25
C PRO A 48 11.03 -8.94 3.06
N GLY A 49 9.91 -8.62 2.42
CA GLY A 49 9.52 -7.24 2.10
C GLY A 49 10.12 -6.66 0.82
N LYS A 50 11.19 -7.25 0.25
CA LYS A 50 11.82 -6.73 -0.99
C LYS A 50 10.86 -6.64 -2.18
N PRO A 51 10.02 -7.66 -2.47
CA PRO A 51 9.05 -7.60 -3.57
C PRO A 51 8.09 -6.41 -3.42
N LEU A 52 7.57 -6.19 -2.20
CA LEU A 52 6.66 -5.09 -1.92
C LEU A 52 7.37 -3.74 -2.04
N ARG A 53 8.59 -3.60 -1.49
CA ARG A 53 9.39 -2.37 -1.64
C ARG A 53 9.64 -2.01 -3.10
N MET A 54 9.94 -3.00 -3.95
CA MET A 54 10.17 -2.77 -5.38
C MET A 54 8.89 -2.30 -6.08
N LEU A 55 7.74 -2.89 -5.74
CA LEU A 55 6.45 -2.46 -6.27
C LEU A 55 6.13 -1.01 -5.84
N LEU A 56 6.31 -0.69 -4.55
CA LEU A 56 6.08 0.65 -4.01
C LEU A 56 7.04 1.69 -4.58
N ALA A 57 8.31 1.33 -4.77
CA ALA A 57 9.28 2.18 -5.45
C ALA A 57 8.85 2.45 -6.89
N GLY A 58 8.41 1.43 -7.64
CA GLY A 58 7.89 1.61 -9.00
C GLY A 58 6.66 2.51 -9.06
N LEU A 59 5.74 2.41 -8.10
CA LEU A 59 4.59 3.30 -8.00
C LEU A 59 4.99 4.74 -7.65
N ARG A 60 5.95 4.92 -6.75
CA ARG A 60 6.52 6.24 -6.43
C ARG A 60 7.16 6.88 -7.65
N ASP A 61 7.99 6.12 -8.37
CA ASP A 61 8.69 6.61 -9.56
C ASP A 61 7.71 6.92 -10.69
N ALA A 62 6.56 6.23 -10.73
CA ALA A 62 5.44 6.53 -11.62
C ALA A 62 4.48 7.62 -11.11
N ASN A 63 4.73 8.24 -9.94
CA ASN A 63 3.84 9.20 -9.27
C ASN A 63 2.42 8.68 -8.99
N LEU A 64 2.27 7.37 -8.80
CA LEU A 64 1.00 6.67 -8.52
C LEU A 64 0.97 6.13 -7.08
N LEU A 65 1.91 6.54 -6.23
CA LEU A 65 1.97 6.08 -4.85
C LEU A 65 0.76 6.59 -4.05
N PRO A 66 0.00 5.70 -3.39
CA PRO A 66 -1.13 6.12 -2.57
C PRO A 66 -0.71 6.89 -1.32
N GLN A 67 -1.58 7.78 -0.86
CA GLN A 67 -1.31 8.65 0.29
C GLN A 67 -1.19 7.92 1.64
N ASN A 68 -1.76 6.70 1.76
CA ASN A 68 -1.59 5.84 2.93
C ASN A 68 -0.21 5.22 3.04
N ILE A 69 0.55 5.18 1.94
CA ILE A 69 1.83 4.49 1.91
C ILE A 69 2.93 5.54 1.95
N ARG A 70 3.80 5.45 2.95
CA ARG A 70 4.90 6.40 3.15
C ARG A 70 6.18 5.67 3.48
N GLN A 71 7.30 6.24 3.06
CA GLN A 71 8.61 5.74 3.46
C GLN A 71 9.11 6.59 4.64
N ILE A 72 9.45 5.94 5.75
CA ILE A 72 9.95 6.55 6.98
C ILE A 72 11.30 5.89 7.30
N TYR A 73 12.39 6.68 7.33
CA TYR A 73 13.76 6.20 7.57
C TYR A 73 14.20 4.99 6.72
N GLY A 74 13.75 4.92 5.46
CA GLY A 74 14.05 3.82 4.54
C GLY A 74 13.09 2.63 4.63
N THR A 75 12.27 2.55 5.68
CA THR A 75 11.23 1.54 5.87
C THR A 75 9.92 2.01 5.27
N TRP A 76 9.17 1.13 4.61
CA TRP A 76 7.85 1.47 4.10
C TRP A 76 6.79 1.17 5.16
N VAL A 77 5.89 2.12 5.36
CA VAL A 77 4.77 2.04 6.29
C VAL A 77 3.50 2.19 5.51
N ILE A 78 2.58 1.25 5.68
CA ILE A 78 1.30 1.21 5.01
C ILE A 78 0.24 1.47 6.07
N ARG A 79 -0.51 2.55 5.89
CA ARG A 79 -1.67 2.88 6.73
C ARG A 79 -2.94 2.29 6.17
N LEU A 80 -3.87 1.98 7.06
CA LEU A 80 -5.22 1.57 6.71
C LEU A 80 -5.85 2.68 5.84
N SER A 81 -6.37 2.33 4.67
CA SER A 81 -6.89 3.32 3.72
C SER A 81 -8.04 4.13 4.30
N THR A 82 -8.80 3.57 5.25
CA THR A 82 -9.88 4.26 5.97
C THR A 82 -9.41 5.24 7.05
N THR A 83 -8.14 5.14 7.49
CA THR A 83 -7.52 6.13 8.40
C THR A 83 -6.87 7.30 7.68
N ILE A 84 -6.70 7.22 6.36
CA ILE A 84 -6.46 8.43 5.58
C ILE A 84 -7.75 9.23 5.71
N ALA A 85 -7.68 10.41 6.34
CA ALA A 85 -8.74 11.38 6.20
C ALA A 85 -9.01 11.49 4.70
N LYS A 86 -10.26 11.26 4.26
CA LYS A 86 -10.70 11.68 2.94
C LYS A 86 -10.38 13.16 2.90
N CYS A 87 -9.20 13.55 2.39
CA CYS A 87 -8.98 14.91 1.97
C CYS A 87 -10.16 15.14 1.03
N PRO A 88 -11.11 16.03 1.37
CA PRO A 88 -12.13 16.35 0.41
C PRO A 88 -11.35 16.75 -0.82
N LEU A 89 -11.61 16.07 -1.94
CA LEU A 89 -11.29 16.60 -3.25
C LEU A 89 -11.87 18.00 -3.20
N VAL A 90 -11.02 18.99 -2.89
CA VAL A 90 -11.40 20.39 -2.95
C VAL A 90 -11.77 20.54 -4.40
N ASN A 91 -13.09 20.63 -4.66
CA ASN A 91 -13.66 20.91 -5.96
C ASN A 91 -12.85 22.04 -6.56
N GLN A 92 -11.95 21.70 -7.47
CA GLN A 92 -11.17 22.69 -8.18
C GLN A 92 -12.12 23.33 -9.19
N PHE A 93 -12.75 24.41 -8.73
CA PHE A 93 -13.19 25.56 -9.49
C PHE A 93 -14.24 25.30 -10.59
N GLN A 94 -15.49 25.29 -10.16
CA GLN A 94 -16.60 25.76 -10.97
C GLN A 94 -16.62 27.30 -10.85
N TYR A 95 -15.81 27.98 -11.65
CA TYR A 95 -16.00 29.43 -11.88
C TYR A 95 -16.85 29.59 -13.14
N CYS A 96 -17.96 30.31 -12.95
CA CYS A 96 -18.97 30.67 -13.93
C CYS A 96 -18.41 31.45 -15.13
#